data_AF-M1WN19-F1
#
_entry.id   AF-M1WN19-F1
#
_cell.length_a   1.000
_cell.length_b   1.000
_cell.length_c   1.000
_cell.angle_alpha   90.00
_cell.angle_beta   90.00
_cell.angle_gamma   90.00
#
_symmetry.space_group_name_H-M   'P 1'
#
loop_
_entity.id
_entity.type
_entity.pdbx_description
1 polymer ?
#
loop_
_entity_poly.entity_id
_entity_poly.type
_entity_poly.pdbx_seq_one_letter_code
_entity_poly.pdbx_strand_id
1 'polypeptide(L)'
;MKKVHTAIWNTALPFQDKRDDAGHAFITLEYAKQLVDLEGGNPDVVLPAIILHDTGWSRLAREEWMVVFKPDATPEEEMIVRLRHQEEGVIIAKSILESLDYTPLWVQEILEIIAEHDTRKGFISNDEGLVRDADKLWRFSKTGFDADVERFEIDPDFLYHKLSKQISSDGFLYSDISRELAYQELERRKREFMRVAGGQIHRNKKDSSVCNTM
;
A
#
# COMPACT_ATOMS: atom_id res chain seq x y z
N MET A 1 -12.19 9.75 -12.85
CA MET A 1 -10.80 10.25 -12.97
C MET A 1 -10.70 11.18 -14.18
N LYS A 2 -10.04 12.35 -14.04
CA LYS A 2 -9.90 13.32 -15.15
C LYS A 2 -8.96 12.78 -16.23
N LYS A 3 -9.05 13.30 -17.47
CA LYS A 3 -8.15 12.90 -18.58
C LYS A 3 -6.67 13.04 -18.22
N VAL A 4 -6.31 14.11 -17.51
CA VAL A 4 -4.91 14.36 -17.10
C VAL A 4 -4.39 13.31 -16.11
N HIS A 5 -5.21 12.88 -15.15
CA HIS A 5 -4.86 11.81 -14.21
C HIS A 5 -4.68 10.47 -14.94
N THR A 6 -5.50 10.18 -15.95
CA THR A 6 -5.31 9.01 -16.82
C THR A 6 -4.01 9.09 -17.61
N ALA A 7 -3.61 10.27 -18.08
CA ALA A 7 -2.34 10.46 -18.76
C ALA A 7 -1.16 10.19 -17.81
N ILE A 8 -1.21 10.73 -16.58
CA ILE A 8 -0.20 10.47 -15.54
C ILE A 8 -0.10 8.97 -15.26
N TRP A 9 -1.24 8.30 -15.04
CA TRP A 9 -1.31 6.85 -14.86
C TRP A 9 -0.60 6.09 -15.99
N ASN A 10 -0.97 6.37 -17.23
CA ASN A 10 -0.41 5.68 -18.39
C ASN A 10 1.11 5.90 -18.54
N THR A 11 1.59 7.12 -18.28
CA THR A 11 3.02 7.42 -18.33
C THR A 11 3.79 6.77 -17.18
N ALA A 12 3.15 6.55 -16.03
CA ALA A 12 3.76 5.92 -14.86
C ALA A 12 3.86 4.39 -14.94
N LEU A 13 3.05 3.72 -15.79
CA LEU A 13 3.02 2.25 -15.90
C LEU A 13 4.39 1.55 -15.98
N PRO A 14 5.41 2.06 -16.69
CA PRO A 14 6.73 1.43 -16.73
C PRO A 14 7.44 1.38 -15.37
N PHE A 15 7.07 2.24 -14.43
CA PHE A 15 7.72 2.44 -13.13
C PHE A 15 6.92 1.90 -11.94
N GLN A 16 5.66 1.53 -12.15
CA GLN A 16 4.75 1.04 -11.11
C GLN A 16 4.96 -0.45 -10.81
N ASP A 17 4.58 -0.85 -9.58
CA ASP A 17 4.52 -2.22 -9.07
C ASP A 17 5.85 -2.99 -9.25
N LYS A 18 6.98 -2.35 -8.91
CA LYS A 18 8.34 -2.88 -9.10
C LYS A 18 8.94 -3.54 -7.86
N ARG A 19 8.16 -3.73 -6.79
CA ARG A 19 8.61 -4.26 -5.50
C ARG A 19 7.85 -5.53 -5.11
N ASP A 20 7.71 -6.45 -6.07
CA ASP A 20 6.93 -7.70 -5.93
C ASP A 20 5.54 -7.48 -5.30
N ASP A 21 4.85 -6.43 -5.78
CA ASP A 21 3.61 -5.90 -5.24
C ASP A 21 2.59 -5.57 -6.35
N ALA A 22 2.51 -6.45 -7.34
CA ALA A 22 1.59 -6.31 -8.48
C ALA A 22 0.16 -5.94 -8.02
N GLY A 23 -0.36 -4.84 -8.57
CA GLY A 23 -1.67 -4.29 -8.22
C GLY A 23 -1.65 -3.23 -7.11
N HIS A 24 -0.50 -2.95 -6.49
CA HIS A 24 -0.36 -1.90 -5.47
C HIS A 24 -0.80 -0.53 -5.98
N ALA A 25 -0.27 -0.08 -7.11
CA ALA A 25 -0.61 1.22 -7.68
C ALA A 25 -2.12 1.37 -7.96
N PHE A 26 -2.78 0.29 -8.40
CA PHE A 26 -4.21 0.32 -8.68
C PHE A 26 -5.04 0.41 -7.40
N ILE A 27 -4.75 -0.45 -6.43
CA ILE A 27 -5.52 -0.53 -5.18
C ILE A 27 -5.37 0.75 -4.35
N THR A 28 -4.14 1.27 -4.23
CA THR A 28 -3.88 2.53 -3.53
C THR A 28 -4.57 3.70 -4.22
N LEU A 29 -4.62 3.74 -5.56
CA LEU A 29 -5.39 4.74 -6.29
C LEU A 29 -6.90 4.66 -6.01
N GLU A 30 -7.47 3.45 -5.90
CA GLU A 30 -8.90 3.30 -5.56
C GLU A 30 -9.19 3.78 -4.13
N TYR A 31 -8.32 3.49 -3.17
CA TYR A 31 -8.45 4.05 -1.82
C TYR A 31 -8.31 5.57 -1.81
N ALA A 32 -7.35 6.13 -2.54
CA ALA A 32 -7.17 7.58 -2.63
C ALA A 32 -8.40 8.28 -3.21
N LYS A 33 -9.04 7.71 -4.24
CA LYS A 33 -10.31 8.24 -4.77
C LYS A 33 -11.41 8.22 -3.71
N GLN A 34 -11.56 7.08 -3.02
CA GLN A 34 -12.54 6.94 -1.97
C GLN A 34 -12.32 7.95 -0.83
N LEU A 35 -11.07 8.12 -0.39
CA LEU A 35 -10.70 9.04 0.67
C LEU A 35 -10.94 10.51 0.26
N VAL A 36 -10.57 10.89 -0.96
CA VAL A 36 -10.86 12.25 -1.49
C VAL A 36 -12.36 12.52 -1.48
N ASP A 37 -13.18 11.54 -1.85
CA ASP A 37 -14.65 11.69 -1.87
C ASP A 37 -15.26 11.77 -0.45
N LEU A 38 -14.66 11.11 0.55
CA LEU A 38 -15.20 11.01 1.91
C LEU A 38 -14.67 12.08 2.87
N GLU A 39 -13.38 12.38 2.83
CA GLU A 39 -12.70 13.29 3.76
C GLU A 39 -12.51 14.69 3.16
N GLY A 40 -12.71 14.83 1.85
CA GLY A 40 -12.31 16.02 1.12
C GLY A 40 -10.80 16.08 0.96
N GLY A 41 -10.34 16.64 -0.16
CA GLY A 41 -8.93 16.76 -0.50
C GLY A 41 -8.82 17.24 -1.93
N ASN A 42 -7.67 17.76 -2.35
CA ASN A 42 -7.50 18.20 -3.73
C ASN A 42 -7.21 16.99 -4.64
N PRO A 43 -8.14 16.57 -5.52
CA PRO A 43 -7.89 15.45 -6.43
C PRO A 43 -6.75 15.71 -7.42
N ASP A 44 -6.41 16.98 -7.67
CA ASP A 44 -5.29 17.36 -8.53
C ASP A 44 -3.93 17.33 -7.80
N VAL A 45 -3.91 17.00 -6.50
CA VAL A 45 -2.69 16.72 -5.73
C VAL A 45 -2.67 15.24 -5.32
N VAL A 46 -3.73 14.78 -4.63
CA VAL A 46 -3.79 13.45 -4.04
C VAL A 46 -3.67 12.35 -5.10
N LEU A 47 -4.42 12.45 -6.22
CA LEU A 47 -4.41 11.38 -7.22
C LEU A 47 -3.08 11.30 -7.99
N PRO A 48 -2.48 12.40 -8.48
CA PRO A 48 -1.13 12.34 -9.03
C PRO A 48 -0.08 11.82 -8.03
N ALA A 49 -0.13 12.27 -6.78
CA ALA A 49 0.82 11.85 -5.76
C ALA A 49 0.75 10.35 -5.49
N ILE A 50 -0.44 9.77 -5.29
CA ILE A 50 -0.56 8.32 -5.06
C ILE A 50 -0.21 7.50 -6.31
N ILE A 51 -0.46 8.02 -7.53
CA ILE A 51 -0.07 7.31 -8.76
C ILE A 51 1.46 7.19 -8.87
N LEU A 52 2.18 8.17 -8.32
CA LEU A 52 3.61 8.35 -8.52
C LEU A 52 4.47 7.99 -7.30
N HIS A 53 3.89 7.87 -6.09
CA HIS A 53 4.64 7.75 -4.83
C HIS A 53 5.71 6.64 -4.83
N ASP A 54 5.33 5.46 -5.29
CA ASP A 54 6.17 4.26 -5.27
C ASP A 54 6.95 4.04 -6.59
N THR A 55 6.93 5.00 -7.52
CA THR A 55 7.63 4.84 -8.83
C THR A 55 9.15 4.74 -8.68
N GLY A 56 9.72 5.25 -7.59
CA GLY A 56 11.14 5.18 -7.30
C GLY A 56 11.67 3.75 -7.09
N TRP A 57 10.82 2.80 -6.68
CA TRP A 57 11.22 1.39 -6.57
C TRP A 57 11.73 0.81 -7.89
N SER A 58 11.32 1.38 -9.03
CA SER A 58 11.82 0.99 -10.36
C SER A 58 13.31 1.23 -10.59
N ARG A 59 13.98 1.99 -9.71
CA ARG A 59 15.40 2.35 -9.79
C ARG A 59 16.28 1.61 -8.80
N LEU A 60 15.69 0.74 -7.99
CA LEU A 60 16.40 -0.09 -7.03
C LEU A 60 16.39 -1.54 -7.54
N ALA A 61 17.55 -2.20 -7.45
CA ALA A 61 17.61 -3.64 -7.71
C ALA A 61 16.86 -4.40 -6.62
N ARG A 62 16.41 -5.63 -6.93
CA ARG A 62 15.65 -6.47 -6.01
C ARG A 62 16.35 -6.68 -4.68
N GLU A 63 17.65 -6.94 -4.73
CA GLU A 63 18.48 -7.17 -3.56
C GLU A 63 18.53 -5.93 -2.64
N GLU A 64 18.44 -4.74 -3.21
CA GLU A 64 18.49 -3.46 -2.49
C GLU A 64 17.17 -3.21 -1.77
N TRP A 65 16.04 -3.29 -2.48
CA TRP A 65 14.76 -3.01 -1.85
C TRP A 65 14.29 -4.12 -0.91
N MET A 66 14.72 -5.37 -1.10
CA MET A 66 14.38 -6.49 -0.19
C MET A 66 14.82 -6.27 1.26
N VAL A 67 15.77 -5.36 1.50
CA VAL A 67 16.19 -4.96 2.86
C VAL A 67 15.00 -4.51 3.72
N VAL A 68 14.00 -3.83 3.14
CA VAL A 68 12.80 -3.37 3.88
C VAL A 68 11.89 -4.51 4.37
N PHE A 69 12.15 -5.73 3.94
CA PHE A 69 11.40 -6.93 4.33
C PHE A 69 12.26 -7.94 5.11
N LYS A 70 13.55 -7.66 5.33
CA LYS A 70 14.44 -8.57 6.06
C LYS A 70 14.16 -8.47 7.56
N PRO A 71 13.89 -9.59 8.27
CA PRO A 71 13.64 -9.57 9.71
C PRO A 71 14.81 -9.05 10.56
N ASP A 72 16.03 -9.13 10.03
CA ASP A 72 17.28 -8.74 10.68
C ASP A 72 17.81 -7.36 10.23
N ALA A 73 17.11 -6.66 9.34
CA ALA A 73 17.48 -5.31 8.94
C ALA A 73 17.34 -4.34 10.11
N THR A 74 18.32 -3.45 10.24
CA THR A 74 18.27 -2.34 11.20
C THR A 74 17.34 -1.22 10.70
N PRO A 75 16.75 -0.42 11.60
CA PRO A 75 15.96 0.75 11.20
C PRO A 75 16.74 1.71 10.29
N GLU A 76 18.05 1.83 10.48
CA GLU A 76 18.93 2.65 9.65
C GLU A 76 19.08 2.10 8.23
N GLU A 77 19.24 0.79 8.07
CA GLU A 77 19.30 0.14 6.75
C GLU A 77 17.99 0.28 5.99
N GLU A 78 16.84 0.07 6.66
CA GLU A 78 15.54 0.32 6.05
C GLU A 78 15.39 1.79 5.64
N MET A 79 15.78 2.73 6.51
CA MET A 79 15.69 4.17 6.26
C MET A 79 16.47 4.59 5.01
N ILE A 80 17.70 4.07 4.82
CA ILE A 80 18.52 4.38 3.63
C ILE A 80 17.80 3.97 2.35
N VAL A 81 17.22 2.77 2.34
CA VAL A 81 16.49 2.24 1.17
C VAL A 81 15.20 3.01 0.94
N ARG A 82 14.51 3.41 2.01
CA ARG A 82 13.32 4.26 1.92
C ARG A 82 13.63 5.62 1.31
N LEU A 83 14.63 6.32 1.85
CA LEU A 83 15.04 7.63 1.33
C LEU A 83 15.43 7.55 -0.16
N ARG A 84 16.16 6.51 -0.57
CA ARG A 84 16.56 6.36 -1.97
C ARG A 84 15.37 6.15 -2.91
N HIS A 85 14.37 5.34 -2.55
CA HIS A 85 13.19 5.22 -3.42
C HIS A 85 12.40 6.54 -3.47
N GLN A 86 12.35 7.30 -2.36
CA GLN A 86 11.66 8.60 -2.35
C GLN A 86 12.36 9.61 -3.26
N GLU A 87 13.70 9.68 -3.20
CA GLU A 87 14.52 10.53 -4.07
C GLU A 87 14.30 10.19 -5.56
N GLU A 88 14.39 8.91 -5.93
CA GLU A 88 14.15 8.46 -7.30
C GLU A 88 12.68 8.67 -7.74
N GLY A 89 11.74 8.50 -6.80
CA GLY A 89 10.31 8.78 -7.02
C GLY A 89 10.07 10.25 -7.35
N VAL A 90 10.72 11.18 -6.64
CA VAL A 90 10.66 12.62 -6.94
C VAL A 90 11.19 12.92 -8.34
N ILE A 91 12.32 12.31 -8.74
CA ILE A 91 12.90 12.51 -10.08
C ILE A 91 11.94 12.05 -11.18
N ILE A 92 11.38 10.84 -11.04
CA ILE A 92 10.42 10.28 -12.01
C ILE A 92 9.14 11.11 -12.04
N ALA A 93 8.56 11.40 -10.87
CA ALA A 93 7.33 12.17 -10.76
C ALA A 93 7.47 13.56 -11.39
N LYS A 94 8.57 14.26 -11.11
CA LYS A 94 8.86 15.56 -11.70
C LYS A 94 8.91 15.47 -13.22
N SER A 95 9.67 14.52 -13.76
CA SER A 95 9.79 14.34 -15.21
C SER A 95 8.43 14.06 -15.88
N ILE A 96 7.59 13.21 -15.27
CA ILE A 96 6.27 12.89 -15.80
C ILE A 96 5.36 14.13 -15.76
N LEU A 97 5.28 14.81 -14.62
CA LEU A 97 4.40 15.97 -14.44
C LEU A 97 4.80 17.15 -15.35
N GLU A 98 6.10 17.41 -15.51
CA GLU A 98 6.61 18.43 -16.44
C GLU A 98 6.29 18.06 -17.90
N SER A 99 6.44 16.78 -18.29
CA SER A 99 6.12 16.34 -19.67
C SER A 99 4.64 16.48 -20.04
N LEU A 100 3.76 16.62 -19.05
CA LEU A 100 2.31 16.77 -19.20
C LEU A 100 1.83 18.20 -18.92
N ASP A 101 2.75 19.17 -18.81
CA ASP A 101 2.48 20.58 -18.48
C ASP A 101 1.59 20.73 -17.23
N TYR A 102 1.83 19.91 -16.20
CA TYR A 102 1.04 19.96 -14.98
C TYR A 102 1.27 21.26 -14.20
N THR A 103 0.24 21.75 -13.50
CA THR A 103 0.27 23.06 -12.86
C THR A 103 1.40 23.16 -11.82
N PRO A 104 2.32 24.15 -11.90
CA PRO A 104 3.51 24.22 -11.04
C PRO A 104 3.23 24.22 -9.53
N LEU A 105 2.13 24.86 -9.11
CA LEU A 105 1.71 24.87 -7.71
C LEU A 105 1.44 23.46 -7.18
N TRP A 106 0.69 22.65 -7.93
CA TRP A 106 0.40 21.27 -7.55
C TRP A 106 1.64 20.38 -7.69
N VAL A 107 2.49 20.61 -8.70
CA VAL A 107 3.74 19.87 -8.84
C VAL A 107 4.59 19.99 -7.58
N GLN A 108 4.78 21.20 -7.04
CA GLN A 108 5.56 21.39 -5.83
C GLN A 108 5.04 20.56 -4.66
N GLU A 109 3.72 20.60 -4.41
CA GLU A 109 3.09 19.85 -3.32
C GLU A 109 3.16 18.34 -3.53
N ILE A 110 2.91 17.86 -4.75
CA ILE A 110 3.01 16.44 -5.10
C ILE A 110 4.43 15.92 -4.83
N LEU A 111 5.47 16.67 -5.23
CA LEU A 111 6.85 16.26 -5.01
C LEU A 111 7.22 16.26 -3.52
N GLU A 112 6.70 17.21 -2.72
CA GLU A 112 6.90 17.24 -1.26
C GLU A 112 6.24 16.03 -0.55
N ILE A 113 5.08 15.59 -1.04
CA ILE A 113 4.44 14.38 -0.53
C ILE A 113 5.30 13.15 -0.86
N ILE A 114 5.72 12.99 -2.12
CA ILE A 114 6.50 11.82 -2.56
C ILE A 114 7.85 11.75 -1.83
N ALA A 115 8.52 12.89 -1.64
CA ALA A 115 9.83 12.97 -0.99
C ALA A 115 9.85 12.38 0.43
N GLU A 116 8.73 12.39 1.15
CA GLU A 116 8.71 11.96 2.56
C GLU A 116 7.53 11.04 2.94
N HIS A 117 6.78 10.49 1.97
CA HIS A 117 5.59 9.66 2.25
C HIS A 117 5.84 8.45 3.18
N ASP A 118 7.03 7.85 3.10
CA ASP A 118 7.45 6.66 3.85
C ASP A 118 8.19 6.98 5.15
N THR A 119 8.76 8.19 5.27
CA THR A 119 9.78 8.52 6.29
C THR A 119 9.39 9.67 7.20
N ARG A 120 8.45 10.54 6.78
CA ARG A 120 8.01 11.67 7.60
C ARG A 120 7.33 11.22 8.88
N LYS A 121 7.70 11.87 9.99
CA LYS A 121 6.97 11.78 11.26
C LYS A 121 5.83 12.79 11.29
N GLY A 122 4.63 12.33 11.65
CA GLY A 122 3.43 13.16 11.64
C GLY A 122 2.93 13.45 10.22
N PHE A 123 1.90 14.29 10.13
CA PHE A 123 1.23 14.69 8.89
C PHE A 123 1.28 16.22 8.75
N ILE A 124 1.45 16.71 7.52
CA ILE A 124 1.63 18.16 7.27
C ILE A 124 0.43 18.83 6.62
N SER A 125 -0.43 18.05 5.96
CA SER A 125 -1.64 18.53 5.31
C SER A 125 -2.67 17.42 5.20
N ASN A 126 -3.90 17.80 4.88
CA ASN A 126 -4.96 16.85 4.59
C ASN A 126 -4.60 15.99 3.36
N ASP A 127 -4.18 16.61 2.26
CA ASP A 127 -3.85 15.90 1.02
C ASP A 127 -2.70 14.91 1.21
N GLU A 128 -1.64 15.29 1.95
CA GLU A 128 -0.54 14.39 2.30
C GLU A 128 -0.99 13.22 3.18
N GLY A 129 -1.84 13.51 4.18
CA GLY A 129 -2.45 12.50 5.05
C GLY A 129 -3.25 11.47 4.26
N LEU A 130 -4.08 11.92 3.30
CA LEU A 130 -4.88 11.02 2.46
C LEU A 130 -4.03 10.14 1.55
N VAL A 131 -2.94 10.65 0.98
CA VAL A 131 -2.01 9.84 0.17
C VAL A 131 -1.39 8.74 1.02
N ARG A 132 -0.90 9.06 2.21
CA ARG A 132 -0.26 8.08 3.09
C ARG A 132 -1.25 7.07 3.68
N ASP A 133 -2.47 7.49 3.93
CA ASP A 133 -3.54 6.58 4.34
C ASP A 133 -3.91 5.63 3.21
N ALA A 134 -4.04 6.13 1.97
CA ALA A 134 -4.33 5.29 0.81
C ALA A 134 -3.24 4.23 0.56
N ASP A 135 -1.96 4.60 0.70
CA ASP A 135 -0.83 3.65 0.67
C ASP A 135 -0.95 2.61 1.80
N LYS A 136 -1.18 3.05 3.04
CA LYS A 136 -1.33 2.15 4.20
C LYS A 136 -2.51 1.21 4.10
N LEU A 137 -3.61 1.66 3.51
CA LEU A 137 -4.83 0.87 3.34
C LEU A 137 -4.60 -0.38 2.46
N TRP A 138 -3.59 -0.37 1.60
CA TRP A 138 -3.21 -1.55 0.81
C TRP A 138 -2.92 -2.77 1.69
N ARG A 139 -2.29 -2.59 2.85
CA ARG A 139 -1.92 -3.66 3.80
C ARG A 139 -3.13 -4.45 4.33
N PHE A 140 -4.32 -3.84 4.34
CA PHE A 140 -5.56 -4.47 4.80
C PHE A 140 -6.40 -5.05 3.65
N SER A 141 -6.13 -4.60 2.41
CA SER A 141 -6.76 -5.16 1.21
C SER A 141 -6.47 -6.66 1.09
N LYS A 142 -7.30 -7.37 0.32
CA LYS A 142 -7.05 -8.80 0.06
C LYS A 142 -5.67 -9.03 -0.55
N THR A 143 -5.32 -8.27 -1.58
CA THR A 143 -4.04 -8.41 -2.27
C THR A 143 -2.85 -8.17 -1.34
N GLY A 144 -2.87 -7.08 -0.57
CA GLY A 144 -1.75 -6.76 0.33
C GLY A 144 -1.63 -7.73 1.51
N PHE A 145 -2.77 -8.11 2.10
CA PHE A 145 -2.78 -9.08 3.19
C PHE A 145 -2.25 -10.45 2.74
N ASP A 146 -2.73 -10.97 1.60
CA ASP A 146 -2.27 -12.25 1.06
C ASP A 146 -0.78 -12.19 0.67
N ALA A 147 -0.33 -11.07 0.08
CA ALA A 147 1.07 -10.87 -0.28
C ALA A 147 1.99 -10.89 0.96
N ASP A 148 1.59 -10.28 2.08
CA ASP A 148 2.37 -10.32 3.32
C ASP A 148 2.36 -11.72 3.97
N VAL A 149 1.23 -12.43 3.93
CA VAL A 149 1.18 -13.84 4.38
C VAL A 149 2.17 -14.69 3.59
N GLU A 150 2.19 -14.55 2.27
CA GLU A 150 3.09 -15.31 1.39
C GLU A 150 4.55 -14.90 1.58
N ARG A 151 4.84 -13.59 1.52
CA ARG A 151 6.20 -13.04 1.60
C ARG A 151 6.91 -13.38 2.90
N PHE A 152 6.17 -13.35 4.02
CA PHE A 152 6.74 -13.59 5.34
C PHE A 152 6.48 -15.00 5.87
N GLU A 153 5.77 -15.85 5.12
CA GLU A 153 5.37 -17.20 5.53
C GLU A 153 4.71 -17.24 6.93
N ILE A 154 3.88 -16.23 7.22
CA ILE A 154 3.24 -16.06 8.53
C ILE A 154 1.81 -16.56 8.56
N ASP A 155 1.37 -17.02 9.73
CA ASP A 155 -0.02 -17.40 9.95
C ASP A 155 -0.97 -16.19 9.75
N PRO A 156 -2.07 -16.33 8.97
CA PRO A 156 -3.03 -15.24 8.75
C PRO A 156 -3.66 -14.67 10.02
N ASP A 157 -3.89 -15.48 11.06
CA ASP A 157 -4.43 -15.01 12.34
C ASP A 157 -3.40 -14.16 13.08
N PHE A 158 -2.12 -14.55 13.01
CA PHE A 158 -1.02 -13.73 13.51
C PHE A 158 -0.93 -12.37 12.80
N LEU A 159 -0.98 -12.36 11.46
CA LEU A 159 -0.97 -11.11 10.68
C LEU A 159 -2.18 -10.23 11.03
N TYR A 160 -3.38 -10.81 11.14
CA TYR A 160 -4.59 -10.10 11.58
C TYR A 160 -4.38 -9.36 12.90
N HIS A 161 -3.84 -10.05 13.92
CA HIS A 161 -3.60 -9.45 15.22
C HIS A 161 -2.50 -8.38 15.19
N LYS A 162 -1.45 -8.57 14.38
CA LYS A 162 -0.40 -7.56 14.17
C LYS A 162 -0.97 -6.29 13.54
N LEU A 163 -1.71 -6.42 12.45
CA LEU A 163 -2.33 -5.30 11.73
C LEU A 163 -3.39 -4.59 12.57
N SER A 164 -4.20 -5.31 13.36
CA SER A 164 -5.19 -4.71 14.27
C SER A 164 -4.54 -3.79 15.31
N LYS A 165 -3.39 -4.20 15.88
CA LYS A 165 -2.61 -3.33 16.79
C LYS A 165 -2.03 -2.12 16.07
N GLN A 166 -1.59 -2.29 14.82
CA GLN A 166 -1.02 -1.21 14.01
C GLN A 166 -2.05 -0.12 13.70
N ILE A 167 -3.31 -0.47 13.38
CA ILE A 167 -4.39 0.51 13.16
C ILE A 167 -4.58 1.43 14.38
N SER A 168 -4.45 0.88 15.60
CA SER A 168 -4.60 1.63 16.86
C SER A 168 -3.36 2.44 17.25
N SER A 169 -2.27 2.35 16.50
CA SER A 169 -1.02 3.04 16.85
C SER A 169 -1.12 4.53 16.50
N ASP A 170 -0.66 5.38 17.43
CA ASP A 170 -0.66 6.82 17.25
C ASP A 170 0.13 7.22 16.00
N GLY A 171 -0.43 8.13 15.20
CA GLY A 171 0.15 8.59 13.95
C GLY A 171 0.26 7.56 12.82
N PHE A 172 -0.31 6.35 12.95
CA PHE A 172 -0.26 5.36 11.88
C PHE A 172 -1.15 5.74 10.69
N LEU A 173 -2.44 6.00 10.94
CA LEU A 173 -3.38 6.55 9.95
C LEU A 173 -3.75 7.99 10.32
N TYR A 174 -3.85 8.85 9.32
CA TYR A 174 -4.23 10.25 9.46
C TYR A 174 -5.70 10.38 9.87
N SER A 175 -6.61 9.81 9.08
CA SER A 175 -8.06 10.00 9.23
C SER A 175 -8.74 8.91 10.07
N ASP A 176 -9.85 9.27 10.72
CA ASP A 176 -10.74 8.31 11.39
C ASP A 176 -11.45 7.39 10.38
N ILE A 177 -11.86 7.90 9.22
CA ILE A 177 -12.46 7.07 8.15
C ILE A 177 -11.44 6.04 7.65
N SER A 178 -10.17 6.40 7.49
CA SER A 178 -9.13 5.43 7.11
C SER A 178 -8.98 4.33 8.16
N ARG A 179 -9.05 4.66 9.45
CA ARG A 179 -9.05 3.65 10.53
C ARG A 179 -10.26 2.72 10.43
N GLU A 180 -11.44 3.27 10.16
CA GLU A 180 -12.66 2.47 9.99
C GLU A 180 -12.55 1.52 8.78
N LEU A 181 -12.11 2.03 7.62
CA LEU A 181 -11.89 1.24 6.41
C LEU A 181 -10.89 0.10 6.66
N ALA A 182 -9.78 0.39 7.36
CA ALA A 182 -8.79 -0.62 7.72
C ALA A 182 -9.39 -1.74 8.57
N TYR A 183 -10.19 -1.41 9.60
CA TYR A 183 -10.89 -2.42 10.41
C TYR A 183 -11.91 -3.22 9.59
N GLN A 184 -12.68 -2.57 8.73
CA GLN A 184 -13.66 -3.25 7.88
C GLN A 184 -12.99 -4.26 6.94
N GLU A 185 -11.89 -3.88 6.30
CA GLU A 185 -11.09 -4.77 5.45
C GLU A 185 -10.50 -5.92 6.26
N LEU A 186 -9.93 -5.65 7.43
CA LEU A 186 -9.32 -6.66 8.28
C LEU A 186 -10.34 -7.70 8.78
N GLU A 187 -11.56 -7.27 9.10
CA GLU A 187 -12.67 -8.17 9.43
C GLU A 187 -13.12 -9.01 8.23
N ARG A 188 -13.01 -8.50 7.00
CA ARG A 188 -13.24 -9.30 5.77
C ARG A 188 -12.16 -10.38 5.65
N ARG A 189 -10.88 -10.04 5.82
CA ARG A 189 -9.76 -11.01 5.80
C ARG A 189 -9.98 -12.13 6.81
N LYS A 190 -10.37 -11.79 8.03
CA LYS A 190 -10.70 -12.76 9.08
C LYS A 190 -11.74 -13.78 8.65
N ARG A 191 -12.86 -13.32 8.07
CA ARG A 191 -13.91 -14.22 7.58
C ARG A 191 -13.40 -15.12 6.45
N GLU A 192 -12.56 -14.60 5.57
CA GLU A 192 -11.99 -15.33 4.44
C GLU A 192 -11.08 -16.49 4.90
N PHE A 193 -10.07 -16.23 5.74
CA PHE A 193 -9.15 -17.29 6.17
C PHE A 193 -9.79 -18.29 7.15
N MET A 194 -10.71 -17.84 8.01
CA MET A 194 -11.45 -18.75 8.90
C MET A 194 -12.35 -19.73 8.12
N ARG A 195 -12.93 -19.28 6.99
CA ARG A 195 -13.72 -20.14 6.11
C ARG A 195 -12.85 -21.21 5.43
N VAL A 196 -11.64 -20.86 5.00
CA VAL A 196 -10.69 -21.80 4.42
C VAL A 196 -10.31 -22.88 5.44
N ALA A 197 -9.92 -22.47 6.66
CA ALA A 197 -9.59 -23.38 7.75
C ALA A 197 -10.75 -24.34 8.10
N GLY A 198 -11.98 -23.81 8.21
CA GLY A 198 -13.19 -24.62 8.46
C GLY A 198 -13.52 -25.62 7.34
N GLY A 199 -13.27 -25.24 6.09
CA GLY A 199 -13.45 -26.10 4.91
C GLY A 199 -12.44 -27.24 4.83
N GLN A 200 -11.18 -27.01 5.24
CA GLN A 200 -10.14 -28.03 5.32
C GLN A 200 -10.43 -29.07 6.40
N ILE A 201 -10.96 -28.65 7.56
CA ILE A 201 -11.40 -29.56 8.63
C ILE A 201 -12.54 -30.48 8.15
N HIS A 202 -13.46 -29.99 7.31
CA HIS A 202 -14.56 -30.79 6.77
C HIS A 202 -14.14 -31.77 5.66
N ARG A 203 -13.08 -31.48 4.89
CA ARG A 203 -12.53 -32.44 3.91
C ARG A 203 -11.78 -33.58 4.61
N ASN A 204 -10.94 -33.29 5.61
CA ASN A 204 -10.18 -34.30 6.35
C ASN A 204 -11.06 -35.29 7.15
N LYS A 205 -12.31 -34.92 7.49
CA LYS A 205 -13.28 -35.82 8.12
C LYS A 205 -14.03 -36.75 7.15
N LYS A 206 -14.04 -36.47 5.85
CA LYS A 206 -14.69 -37.35 4.85
C LYS A 206 -13.79 -38.48 4.36
N ASP A 207 -12.48 -38.32 4.45
CA ASP A 207 -11.51 -39.33 3.98
C ASP A 207 -11.15 -40.38 5.05
N SER A 208 -11.70 -40.27 6.26
CA SER A 208 -11.45 -41.20 7.39
C SER A 208 -12.57 -42.23 7.61
N SER A 209 -13.55 -42.35 6.70
CA SER A 209 -14.66 -43.33 6.83
C SER A 209 -14.68 -44.48 5.82
N VAL A 210 -13.59 -44.71 5.07
CA VAL A 210 -13.50 -45.87 4.14
C VAL A 210 -12.34 -46.78 4.52
N CYS A 211 -12.47 -47.51 5.62
CA CYS A 211 -11.89 -48.85 5.77
C CYS A 211 -12.37 -49.51 7.08
N ASN A 212 -13.47 -50.27 7.00
CA ASN A 212 -13.59 -51.54 7.72
C ASN A 212 -14.89 -52.24 7.29
N THR A 213 -14.77 -53.07 6.27
CA THR A 213 -15.65 -54.21 6.05
C THR A 213 -14.80 -55.29 5.41
N MET A 214 -14.24 -56.14 6.27
CA MET A 214 -14.05 -57.59 6.08
C MET A 214 -13.49 -58.18 7.38
#